data_AF-A0A9K3JQI5-F1
#
_entry.id   AF-A0A9K3JQI5-F1
#
_cell.length_a   1.000
_cell.length_b   1.000
_cell.length_c   1.000
_cell.angle_alpha   90.00
_cell.angle_beta   90.00
_cell.angle_gamma   90.00
#
_symmetry.space_group_name_H-M   'P 1'
#
loop_
_entity.id
_entity.type
_entity.pdbx_description
1 polymer ?
#
loop_
_entity_poly.entity_id
_entity_poly.type
_entity_poly.pdbx_seq_one_letter_code
_entity_poly.pdbx_strand_id
1 'polypeptide(L)'
;MKPFSNYDHAQVFIFTPSTHSIFKLSYPDFLINGKGRVRYSFAFNKCTNEHKILMMRKFVEPKTTEIMIFSLSNYSWRKISPIAVEHPVGCLPSHLTLTRGSVCVDSVVHSMMLSSSWLNILRFDLRTEKLSIFSTPIVHKIQRILKINGRVAVVCRDHVVESNKMHIWILYDYETHVWVQEFITFPESLIKLTGPIFFPL
;
A
#
# COMPACT_ATOMS: atom_id res chain seq x y z
N MET A 1 11.06 27.77 30.12
CA MET A 1 11.52 26.55 29.42
C MET A 1 10.26 25.79 29.00
N LYS A 2 9.88 25.85 27.72
CA LYS A 2 8.64 25.22 27.21
C LYS A 2 8.87 23.71 27.03
N PRO A 3 7.91 22.85 27.38
CA PRO A 3 8.07 21.42 27.17
C PRO A 3 8.04 21.10 25.67
N PHE A 4 8.99 20.28 25.24
CA PHE A 4 9.07 19.71 23.91
C PHE A 4 7.81 18.87 23.63
N SER A 5 6.95 19.31 22.71
CA SER A 5 5.94 18.42 22.12
C SER A 5 6.61 17.57 21.05
N ASN A 6 7.02 16.35 21.40
CA ASN A 6 7.50 15.36 20.46
C ASN A 6 6.36 14.91 19.52
N TYR A 7 6.19 15.61 18.41
CA TYR A 7 5.56 15.09 17.20
C TYR A 7 6.39 15.55 16.01
N ASP A 8 7.41 14.77 15.66
CA ASP A 8 8.12 14.97 14.41
C ASP A 8 7.19 14.52 13.28
N HIS A 9 6.46 15.47 12.70
CA HIS A 9 5.68 15.22 11.50
C HIS A 9 6.66 14.85 10.39
N ALA A 10 6.69 13.56 10.02
CA ALA A 10 7.55 13.08 8.96
C ALA A 10 7.32 13.91 7.70
N GLN A 11 8.33 14.70 7.31
CA GLN A 11 8.27 15.52 6.11
C GLN A 11 8.24 14.59 4.89
N VAL A 12 7.29 14.83 3.99
CA VAL A 12 7.14 14.04 2.77
C VAL A 12 7.63 14.87 1.60
N PHE A 13 8.48 14.27 0.78
CA PHE A 13 9.02 14.87 -0.42
C PHE A 13 8.64 14.04 -1.63
N ILE A 14 8.31 14.73 -2.72
CA ILE A 14 8.17 14.15 -4.04
C ILE A 14 9.45 14.47 -4.79
N PHE A 15 10.09 13.43 -5.33
CA PHE A 15 11.24 13.59 -6.21
C PHE A 15 10.82 13.27 -7.64
N THR A 16 11.15 14.15 -8.57
CA THR A 16 10.94 13.94 -10.01
C THR A 16 12.28 13.67 -10.66
N PRO A 17 12.63 12.40 -10.95
CA PRO A 17 13.96 12.06 -11.45
C PRO A 17 14.28 12.66 -12.81
N SER A 18 13.29 12.87 -13.69
CA SER A 18 13.53 13.43 -15.01
C SER A 18 13.89 14.91 -15.01
N THR A 19 13.52 15.64 -13.95
CA THR A 19 13.75 17.09 -13.82
C THR A 19 14.67 17.44 -12.66
N HIS A 20 15.16 16.44 -11.92
CA HIS A 20 15.93 16.61 -10.67
C HIS A 20 15.26 17.53 -9.65
N SER A 21 13.93 17.63 -9.69
CA SER A 21 13.20 18.53 -8.80
C SER A 21 12.70 17.81 -7.56
N ILE A 22 12.77 18.51 -6.43
CA ILE A 22 12.24 18.06 -5.14
C ILE A 22 11.13 19.01 -4.76
N PHE A 23 9.96 18.46 -4.48
CA PHE A 23 8.80 19.20 -3.99
C PHE A 23 8.46 18.70 -2.58
N LYS A 24 8.43 19.62 -1.62
CA LYS A 24 7.94 19.31 -0.27
C LYS A 24 6.41 19.28 -0.31
N LEU A 25 5.84 18.13 0.01
CA LEU A 25 4.40 17.96 0.06
C LEU A 25 3.83 18.79 1.22
N SER A 26 2.89 19.67 0.92
CA SER A 26 2.17 20.42 1.97
C SER A 26 1.43 19.43 2.87
N TYR A 27 1.47 19.69 4.17
CA TYR A 27 0.75 18.87 5.15
C TYR A 27 -0.64 19.50 5.35
N PRO A 28 -1.74 18.75 5.26
CA PRO A 28 -3.06 19.31 5.55
C PRO A 28 -3.11 19.88 6.97
N ASP A 29 -3.61 21.10 7.12
CA ASP A 29 -3.57 21.90 8.37
C ASP A 29 -4.23 21.20 9.57
N PHE A 30 -5.17 20.28 9.32
CA PHE A 30 -5.87 19.53 10.36
C PHE A 30 -5.11 18.30 10.90
N LEU A 31 -3.91 18.01 10.39
CA LEU A 31 -3.11 16.87 10.83
C LEU A 31 -2.35 17.11 12.15
N ILE A 32 -2.33 18.36 12.65
CA ILE A 32 -1.48 18.82 13.76
C ILE A 32 -1.82 18.11 15.09
N ASN A 33 -3.05 17.62 15.30
CA ASN A 33 -3.52 17.23 16.63
C ASN A 33 -3.88 15.74 16.84
N GLY A 34 -3.54 14.83 15.92
CA GLY A 34 -3.99 13.43 16.00
C GLY A 34 -2.86 12.38 16.01
N LYS A 35 -2.79 11.54 17.06
CA LYS A 35 -1.98 10.32 17.06
C LYS A 35 -2.53 9.32 16.04
N GLY A 36 -1.78 9.09 14.96
CA GLY A 36 -2.20 8.16 13.92
C GLY A 36 -1.06 7.71 13.02
N ARG A 37 -1.27 6.58 12.33
CA ARG A 37 -0.35 6.10 11.30
C ARG A 37 -0.80 6.64 9.94
N VAL A 38 0.13 7.27 9.22
CA VAL A 38 -0.11 7.79 7.87
C VAL A 38 0.61 6.92 6.86
N ARG A 39 -0.06 6.64 5.74
CA ARG A 39 0.49 5.95 4.58
C ARG A 39 0.23 6.78 3.33
N TYR A 40 1.23 6.84 2.47
CA TYR A 40 1.15 7.51 1.18
C TYR A 40 1.27 6.48 0.07
N SER A 41 0.46 6.64 -0.97
CA SER A 41 0.57 5.88 -2.21
C SER A 41 0.63 6.85 -3.37
N PHE A 42 1.63 6.70 -4.24
CA PHE A 42 1.74 7.45 -5.47
C PHE A 42 0.99 6.72 -6.58
N ALA A 43 0.13 7.42 -7.30
CA ALA A 43 -0.77 6.80 -8.24
C ALA A 43 -1.03 7.67 -9.46
N PHE A 44 -1.35 7.05 -10.58
CA PHE A 44 -1.65 7.73 -11.84
C PHE A 44 -3.12 7.50 -12.19
N ASN A 45 -3.87 8.58 -12.36
CA ASN A 45 -5.24 8.55 -12.83
C ASN A 45 -5.25 8.76 -14.36
N LYS A 46 -5.60 7.71 -15.10
CA LYS A 46 -5.67 7.75 -16.57
C LYS A 46 -6.77 8.68 -17.09
N CYS A 47 -7.91 8.78 -16.39
CA CYS A 47 -9.04 9.59 -16.83
C CYS A 47 -8.72 11.08 -16.81
N THR A 48 -7.96 11.54 -15.81
CA THR A 48 -7.54 12.94 -15.68
C THR A 48 -6.11 13.17 -16.18
N ASN A 49 -5.44 12.13 -16.68
CA ASN A 49 -4.03 12.14 -17.08
C ASN A 49 -3.11 12.79 -16.03
N GLU A 50 -3.29 12.41 -14.76
CA GLU A 50 -2.67 13.11 -13.63
C GLU A 50 -2.09 12.14 -12.60
N HIS A 51 -0.93 12.50 -12.06
CA HIS A 51 -0.43 11.85 -10.85
C HIS A 51 -1.14 12.41 -9.62
N LYS A 52 -1.48 11.52 -8.69
CA LYS A 52 -2.15 11.84 -7.43
C LYS A 52 -1.44 11.13 -6.29
N ILE A 53 -1.54 11.70 -5.10
CA ILE A 53 -1.06 11.05 -3.87
C ILE A 53 -2.27 10.71 -3.02
N LEU A 54 -2.45 9.42 -2.77
CA LEU A 54 -3.43 8.93 -1.83
C LEU A 54 -2.79 8.86 -0.45
N MET A 55 -3.36 9.59 0.50
CA MET A 55 -3.02 9.49 1.91
C MET A 55 -4.11 8.69 2.62
N MET A 56 -3.71 7.64 3.35
CA MET A 56 -4.59 6.96 4.30
C MET A 56 -4.06 7.19 5.71
N ARG A 57 -4.90 7.72 6.57
CA ARG A 57 -4.59 8.00 7.98
C ARG A 57 -5.47 7.13 8.86
N LYS A 58 -4.84 6.39 9.77
CA LYS A 58 -5.54 5.64 10.82
C LYS A 58 -5.29 6.29 12.16
N PHE A 59 -6.36 6.74 12.81
CA PHE A 59 -6.33 7.29 14.15
C PHE A 59 -6.36 6.17 15.19
N VAL A 60 -5.62 6.36 16.28
CA VAL A 60 -5.66 5.43 17.42
C VAL A 60 -6.93 5.68 18.23
N GLU A 61 -7.23 6.95 18.50
CA GLU A 61 -8.36 7.40 19.30
C GLU A 61 -8.93 8.71 18.70
N PRO A 62 -10.20 8.72 18.23
CA PRO A 62 -11.06 7.55 18.00
C PRO A 62 -10.48 6.63 16.91
N LYS A 63 -10.88 5.34 16.87
CA LYS A 63 -10.44 4.40 15.83
C LYS A 63 -11.13 4.67 14.49
N THR A 64 -10.67 5.71 13.79
CA THR A 64 -11.18 6.11 12.48
C THR A 64 -10.10 5.97 11.41
N THR A 65 -10.53 5.79 10.17
CA THR A 65 -9.67 5.82 9.00
C THR A 65 -10.12 6.95 8.10
N GLU A 66 -9.21 7.85 7.74
CA GLU A 66 -9.43 8.93 6.79
C GLU A 66 -8.64 8.67 5.52
N ILE A 67 -9.24 9.06 4.39
CA ILE A 67 -8.62 9.00 3.08
C ILE A 67 -8.60 10.41 2.50
N MET A 68 -7.46 10.81 1.98
CA MET A 68 -7.28 12.07 1.29
C MET A 68 -6.56 11.87 -0.02
N ILE A 69 -6.83 12.76 -0.97
CA ILE A 69 -6.14 12.79 -2.25
C ILE A 69 -5.50 14.16 -2.42
N PHE A 70 -4.22 14.16 -2.76
CA PHE A 70 -3.52 15.33 -3.28
C PHE A 70 -3.49 15.27 -4.80
N SER A 71 -3.88 16.38 -5.43
CA SER A 71 -3.76 16.56 -6.89
C SER A 71 -2.49 17.34 -7.20
N LEU A 72 -1.64 16.79 -8.06
CA LEU A 72 -0.41 17.47 -8.49
C LEU A 72 -0.68 18.61 -9.48
N SER A 73 -1.82 18.61 -10.16
CA SER A 73 -2.22 19.67 -11.11
C SER A 73 -2.54 21.00 -10.43
N ASN A 74 -3.10 20.96 -9.22
CA ASN A 74 -3.56 22.15 -8.50
C ASN A 74 -2.97 22.27 -7.09
N TYR A 75 -2.05 21.37 -6.72
CA TYR A 75 -1.34 21.35 -5.44
C TYR A 75 -2.26 21.39 -4.21
N SER A 76 -3.45 20.80 -4.31
CA SER A 76 -4.44 20.83 -3.24
C SER A 76 -4.74 19.45 -2.68
N TRP A 77 -5.05 19.42 -1.38
CA TRP A 77 -5.61 18.28 -0.70
C TRP A 77 -7.12 18.36 -0.69
N ARG A 78 -7.78 17.21 -0.85
CA ARG A 78 -9.19 17.05 -0.49
C ARG A 78 -9.42 15.76 0.27
N LYS A 79 -10.34 15.82 1.23
CA LYS A 79 -10.83 14.64 1.95
C LYS A 79 -11.79 13.87 1.06
N ILE A 80 -11.66 12.55 1.07
CA ILE A 80 -12.60 11.64 0.41
C ILE A 80 -13.50 11.06 1.47
N SER A 81 -14.80 11.10 1.23
CA SER A 81 -15.77 10.27 1.93
C SER A 81 -16.00 9.03 1.06
N PRO A 82 -15.21 7.96 1.24
CA PRO A 82 -15.27 6.82 0.34
C PRO A 82 -16.67 6.21 0.40
N ILE A 83 -17.27 6.00 -0.76
CA ILE A 83 -18.46 5.15 -0.88
C ILE A 83 -17.95 3.73 -0.70
N ALA A 84 -18.08 3.19 0.51
CA ALA A 84 -17.79 1.79 0.77
C ALA A 84 -18.79 0.96 -0.04
N VAL A 85 -18.29 0.13 -0.95
CA VAL A 85 -19.12 -0.93 -1.55
C VAL A 85 -19.44 -1.92 -0.43
N GLU A 86 -20.65 -2.48 -0.48
CA GLU A 86 -21.14 -3.49 0.47
C GLU A 86 -20.04 -4.53 0.75
N HIS A 87 -19.70 -4.63 2.03
CA HIS A 87 -18.55 -5.38 2.50
C HIS A 87 -18.79 -6.87 2.25
N PRO A 88 -17.75 -7.67 1.94
CA PRO A 88 -17.73 -9.03 2.47
C PRO A 88 -17.81 -8.89 4.00
N VAL A 89 -18.87 -9.43 4.59
CA VAL A 89 -19.20 -9.39 6.03
C VAL A 89 -17.92 -9.45 6.89
N GLY A 90 -17.68 -8.43 7.73
CA GLY A 90 -16.72 -8.52 8.85
C GLY A 90 -15.50 -7.58 8.87
N CYS A 91 -15.29 -6.69 7.89
CA CYS A 91 -14.14 -5.77 7.90
C CYS A 91 -14.52 -4.31 8.15
N LEU A 92 -14.74 -3.89 9.41
CA LEU A 92 -14.88 -2.46 9.71
C LEU A 92 -13.60 -1.67 9.39
N PRO A 93 -13.68 -0.43 8.86
CA PRO A 93 -12.52 0.45 8.59
C PRO A 93 -11.59 0.68 9.78
N SER A 94 -12.04 0.46 11.00
CA SER A 94 -11.29 0.57 12.25
C SER A 94 -10.27 -0.57 12.46
N HIS A 95 -10.46 -1.73 11.82
CA HIS A 95 -9.59 -2.91 11.95
C HIS A 95 -8.49 -3.00 10.89
N LEU A 96 -8.51 -2.12 9.88
CA LEU A 96 -7.57 -2.18 8.76
C LEU A 96 -6.14 -1.91 9.24
N THR A 97 -5.22 -2.87 9.08
CA THR A 97 -3.80 -2.63 9.31
C THR A 97 -3.08 -2.64 7.98
N LEU A 98 -2.79 -1.45 7.45
CA LEU A 98 -2.03 -1.29 6.21
C LEU A 98 -0.58 -1.71 6.42
N THR A 99 -0.18 -2.72 5.66
CA THR A 99 1.19 -3.19 5.62
C THR A 99 2.05 -2.24 4.76
N ARG A 100 3.35 -2.54 4.62
CA ARG A 100 4.23 -1.71 3.78
C ARG A 100 4.04 -2.05 2.31
N GLY A 101 3.78 -1.02 1.52
CA GLY A 101 3.78 -1.08 0.05
C GLY A 101 2.38 -0.93 -0.54
N SER A 102 2.34 -0.25 -1.67
CA SER A 102 1.17 -0.13 -2.53
C SER A 102 1.62 -0.01 -3.97
N VAL A 103 0.74 -0.36 -4.90
CA VAL A 103 0.99 -0.23 -6.33
C VAL A 103 -0.22 0.37 -7.03
N CYS A 104 0.03 1.16 -8.06
CA CYS A 104 -1.01 1.70 -8.93
C CYS A 104 -1.07 0.92 -10.24
N VAL A 105 -2.21 0.28 -10.49
CA VAL A 105 -2.52 -0.44 -11.71
C VAL A 105 -3.86 0.06 -12.23
N ASP A 106 -3.87 0.52 -13.48
CA ASP A 106 -5.07 1.02 -14.15
C ASP A 106 -5.90 2.02 -13.33
N SER A 107 -5.26 3.05 -12.78
CA SER A 107 -5.91 4.06 -11.91
C SER A 107 -6.49 3.51 -10.59
N VAL A 108 -6.12 2.28 -10.21
CA VAL A 108 -6.51 1.67 -8.95
C VAL A 108 -5.27 1.47 -8.08
N VAL A 109 -5.32 2.02 -6.87
CA VAL A 109 -4.29 1.81 -5.85
C VAL A 109 -4.59 0.53 -5.11
N HIS A 110 -3.65 -0.39 -5.12
CA HIS A 110 -3.72 -1.67 -4.43
C HIS A 110 -2.74 -1.64 -3.25
N SER A 111 -3.23 -1.89 -2.05
CA SER A 111 -2.43 -1.90 -0.82
C SER A 111 -2.69 -3.18 -0.05
N MET A 112 -1.63 -3.82 0.44
CA MET A 112 -1.79 -5.01 1.29
C MET A 112 -2.31 -4.60 2.67
N MET A 113 -3.30 -5.34 3.13
CA MET A 113 -4.04 -5.10 4.34
C MET A 113 -4.09 -6.36 5.18
N LEU A 114 -3.72 -6.25 6.45
CA LEU A 114 -3.89 -7.31 7.43
C LEU A 114 -5.23 -7.11 8.16
N SER A 115 -6.09 -8.13 8.11
CA SER A 115 -7.36 -8.20 8.83
C SER A 115 -7.49 -9.55 9.53
N SER A 116 -7.66 -9.55 10.85
CA SER A 116 -8.02 -10.74 11.67
C SER A 116 -7.35 -12.06 11.23
N SER A 117 -6.05 -12.02 10.96
CA SER A 117 -5.17 -13.14 10.52
C SER A 117 -5.04 -13.42 9.01
N TRP A 118 -5.75 -12.70 8.14
CA TRP A 118 -5.65 -12.84 6.68
C TRP A 118 -5.03 -11.60 6.03
N LEU A 119 -4.23 -11.83 4.99
CA LEU A 119 -3.73 -10.76 4.12
C LEU A 119 -4.68 -10.60 2.93
N ASN A 120 -5.32 -9.44 2.90
CA ASN A 120 -6.21 -9.00 1.83
C ASN A 120 -5.56 -7.85 1.05
N ILE A 121 -6.13 -7.53 -0.10
CA ILE A 121 -5.75 -6.35 -0.87
C ILE A 121 -6.88 -5.33 -0.79
N LEU A 122 -6.56 -4.16 -0.27
CA LEU A 122 -7.40 -2.98 -0.33
C LEU A 122 -7.20 -2.30 -1.68
N ARG A 123 -8.30 -2.06 -2.39
CA ARG A 123 -8.34 -1.33 -3.66
C ARG A 123 -9.00 0.01 -3.43
N PHE A 124 -8.38 1.06 -3.95
CA PHE A 124 -8.98 2.38 -4.07
C PHE A 124 -8.98 2.78 -5.55
N ASP A 125 -10.15 2.89 -6.15
CA ASP A 125 -10.29 3.30 -7.55
C ASP A 125 -10.31 4.84 -7.63
N LEU A 126 -9.33 5.44 -8.30
CA LEU A 126 -9.21 6.91 -8.42
C LEU A 126 -10.29 7.55 -9.30
N ARG A 127 -10.99 6.75 -10.10
CA ARG A 127 -12.02 7.21 -11.05
C ARG A 127 -13.38 7.29 -10.38
N THR A 128 -13.69 6.27 -9.56
CA THR A 128 -14.98 6.17 -8.86
C THR A 128 -14.90 6.56 -7.39
N GLU A 129 -13.69 6.72 -6.85
CA GLU A 129 -13.42 7.00 -5.42
C GLU A 129 -14.01 5.96 -4.47
N LYS A 130 -14.15 4.73 -4.97
CA LYS A 130 -14.68 3.59 -4.23
C LYS A 130 -13.56 2.75 -3.64
N LEU A 131 -13.85 2.22 -2.45
CA LEU A 131 -13.04 1.21 -1.80
C LEU A 131 -13.63 -0.18 -2.05
N SER A 132 -12.75 -1.15 -2.29
CA SER A 132 -13.11 -2.56 -2.26
C SER A 132 -11.98 -3.39 -1.67
N ILE A 133 -12.32 -4.59 -1.19
CA ILE A 133 -11.38 -5.52 -0.56
C ILE A 133 -11.59 -6.87 -1.23
N PHE A 134 -10.49 -7.58 -1.50
CA PHE A 134 -10.53 -8.97 -1.92
C PHE A 134 -9.39 -9.77 -1.28
N SER A 135 -9.60 -11.08 -1.17
CA SER A 135 -8.66 -11.99 -0.55
C SER A 135 -7.50 -12.32 -1.49
N THR A 136 -6.33 -12.55 -0.91
CA THR A 136 -5.21 -13.15 -1.65
C THR A 136 -5.28 -14.67 -1.55
N PRO A 137 -4.79 -15.44 -2.54
CA PRO A 137 -4.71 -16.90 -2.44
C PRO A 137 -3.59 -17.36 -1.48
N ILE A 138 -2.85 -16.42 -0.88
CA ILE A 138 -1.62 -16.68 -0.15
C ILE A 138 -1.87 -16.53 1.36
N VAL A 139 -1.60 -17.59 2.11
CA VAL A 139 -1.80 -17.63 3.58
C VAL A 139 -0.57 -17.13 4.36
N HIS A 140 0.58 -16.97 3.69
CA HIS A 140 1.87 -16.60 4.29
C HIS A 140 1.90 -15.16 4.81
N LYS A 141 2.56 -14.91 5.94
CA LYS A 141 2.50 -13.60 6.63
C LYS A 141 3.43 -12.54 6.04
N ILE A 142 4.52 -12.94 5.36
CA ILE A 142 5.52 -11.99 4.83
C ILE A 142 5.37 -11.84 3.33
N GLN A 143 4.45 -10.94 2.96
CA GLN A 143 4.15 -10.63 1.57
C GLN A 143 4.65 -9.23 1.16
N ARG A 144 4.90 -9.07 -0.13
CA ARG A 144 5.17 -7.78 -0.80
C ARG A 144 4.29 -7.66 -2.04
N ILE A 145 3.63 -6.52 -2.20
CA ILE A 145 2.87 -6.20 -3.41
C ILE A 145 3.76 -5.49 -4.41
N LEU A 146 3.64 -5.90 -5.68
CA LEU A 146 4.43 -5.41 -6.80
C LEU A 146 3.52 -5.16 -8.02
N LYS A 147 4.06 -4.44 -9.00
CA LYS A 147 3.47 -4.30 -10.32
C LYS A 147 4.37 -5.02 -11.33
N ILE A 148 3.84 -6.02 -12.02
CA ILE A 148 4.56 -6.80 -13.03
C ILE A 148 3.76 -6.73 -14.32
N ASN A 149 4.35 -6.23 -15.40
CA ASN A 149 3.72 -6.12 -16.73
C ASN A 149 2.32 -5.50 -16.69
N GLY A 150 2.15 -4.44 -15.89
CA GLY A 150 0.87 -3.75 -15.75
C GLY A 150 -0.17 -4.46 -14.86
N ARG A 151 0.18 -5.56 -14.19
CA ARG A 151 -0.70 -6.32 -13.29
C ARG A 151 -0.23 -6.24 -11.84
N VAL A 152 -1.14 -6.50 -10.93
CA VAL A 152 -0.83 -6.65 -9.50
C VAL A 152 -0.21 -8.01 -9.28
N ALA A 153 0.91 -8.04 -8.58
CA ALA A 153 1.55 -9.26 -8.15
C ALA A 153 1.81 -9.23 -6.64
N VAL A 154 1.81 -10.40 -6.02
CA VAL A 154 2.16 -10.58 -4.62
C VAL A 154 3.29 -11.60 -4.54
N VAL A 155 4.31 -11.29 -3.76
CA VAL A 155 5.49 -12.11 -3.61
C VAL A 155 5.63 -12.56 -2.17
N CYS A 156 5.86 -13.86 -2.00
CA CYS A 156 6.12 -14.51 -0.71
C CYS A 156 7.62 -14.76 -0.54
N ARG A 157 8.16 -14.48 0.66
CA ARG A 157 9.57 -14.71 0.98
C ARG A 157 9.82 -15.97 1.82
N ASP A 158 8.78 -16.58 2.38
CA ASP A 158 8.92 -17.56 3.47
C ASP A 158 9.73 -18.81 3.07
N HIS A 159 9.60 -19.31 1.84
CA HIS A 159 10.26 -20.55 1.39
C HIS A 159 11.48 -20.33 0.48
N VAL A 160 11.95 -19.08 0.33
CA VAL A 160 13.08 -18.78 -0.57
C VAL A 160 14.37 -19.44 -0.07
N VAL A 161 14.58 -19.49 1.24
CA VAL A 161 15.78 -20.06 1.86
C VAL A 161 15.85 -21.57 1.62
N GLU A 162 14.72 -22.27 1.70
CA GLU A 162 14.63 -23.73 1.60
C GLU A 162 14.64 -24.21 0.15
N SER A 163 13.86 -23.57 -0.72
CA SER A 163 13.62 -24.03 -2.09
C SER A 163 14.51 -23.35 -3.13
N ASN A 164 15.20 -22.28 -2.75
CA ASN A 164 15.86 -21.35 -3.66
C ASN A 164 14.93 -20.76 -4.74
N LYS A 165 13.62 -20.79 -4.49
CA LYS A 165 12.57 -20.28 -5.38
C LYS A 165 11.75 -19.22 -4.68
N MET A 166 11.50 -18.13 -5.38
CA MET A 166 10.59 -17.08 -4.96
C MET A 166 9.25 -17.26 -5.67
N HIS A 167 8.20 -17.51 -4.90
CA HIS A 167 6.85 -17.63 -5.43
C HIS A 167 6.24 -16.26 -5.64
N ILE A 168 5.73 -16.05 -6.85
CA ILE A 168 5.05 -14.83 -7.28
C ILE A 168 3.65 -15.23 -7.71
N TRP A 169 2.65 -14.54 -7.20
CA TRP A 169 1.26 -14.70 -7.64
C TRP A 169 0.85 -13.44 -8.37
N ILE A 170 0.43 -13.58 -9.62
CA ILE A 170 0.03 -12.47 -10.49
C ILE A 170 -1.48 -12.52 -10.67
N LEU A 171 -2.17 -11.43 -10.37
CA LEU A 171 -3.59 -11.30 -10.61
C LEU A 171 -3.82 -11.10 -12.11
N TYR A 172 -4.35 -12.13 -12.76
CA TYR A 172 -4.51 -12.15 -14.22
C TYR A 172 -5.87 -11.63 -14.63
N ASP A 173 -6.93 -12.10 -13.96
CA ASP A 173 -8.30 -11.66 -14.15
C ASP A 173 -8.80 -10.92 -12.90
N TYR A 174 -9.15 -9.65 -13.06
CA TYR A 174 -9.61 -8.77 -11.99
C TYR A 174 -11.09 -8.92 -11.66
N GLU A 175 -11.89 -9.48 -12.58
CA GLU A 175 -13.33 -9.66 -12.40
C GLU A 175 -13.59 -10.97 -11.65
N THR A 176 -12.97 -12.06 -12.12
CA THR A 176 -13.11 -13.40 -11.52
C THR A 176 -12.08 -13.68 -10.43
N HIS A 177 -11.15 -12.74 -10.19
CA HIS A 177 -10.07 -12.85 -9.20
C HIS A 177 -9.15 -14.06 -9.41
N VAL A 178 -8.86 -14.41 -10.67
CA VAL A 178 -7.95 -15.53 -11.01
C VAL A 178 -6.49 -15.10 -10.86
N TRP A 179 -5.76 -15.88 -10.07
CA TRP A 179 -4.33 -15.72 -9.83
C TRP A 179 -3.53 -16.81 -10.54
N VAL A 180 -2.44 -16.39 -11.17
CA VAL A 180 -1.45 -17.30 -11.77
C VAL A 180 -0.22 -17.33 -10.88
N GLN A 181 0.25 -18.52 -10.54
CA GLN A 181 1.49 -18.71 -9.80
C GLN A 181 2.66 -18.82 -10.77
N GLU A 182 3.70 -18.03 -10.52
CA GLU A 182 5.00 -18.09 -11.16
C GLU A 182 6.10 -18.25 -10.10
N PHE A 183 7.30 -18.62 -10.54
CA PHE A 183 8.45 -18.73 -9.66
C PHE A 183 9.70 -18.15 -10.32
N ILE A 184 10.52 -17.47 -9.52
CA ILE A 184 11.89 -17.11 -9.89
C ILE A 184 12.82 -18.07 -9.16
N THR A 185 13.72 -18.71 -9.89
CA THR A 185 14.81 -19.51 -9.31
C THR A 185 16.05 -18.64 -9.25
N PHE A 186 16.65 -18.48 -8.07
CA PHE A 186 17.88 -17.71 -7.95
C PHE A 186 19.08 -18.53 -8.45
N PRO A 187 20.10 -17.89 -9.04
CA PRO A 187 21.29 -18.59 -9.53
C PRO A 187 22.08 -19.28 -8.42
N GLU A 188 22.03 -18.75 -7.19
CA GLU A 188 22.63 -19.35 -5.99
C GLU A 188 21.63 -19.35 -4.84
N SER A 189 21.80 -20.26 -3.88
CA SER A 189 20.94 -20.29 -2.69
C SER A 189 21.03 -18.98 -1.93
N LEU A 190 19.88 -18.49 -1.44
CA LEU A 190 19.84 -17.23 -0.70
C LEU A 190 20.82 -17.23 0.49
N ILE A 191 21.01 -18.40 1.14
CA ILE A 191 22.00 -18.62 2.20
C ILE A 191 23.42 -18.24 1.76
N LYS A 192 23.82 -18.57 0.52
CA LYS A 192 25.13 -18.19 -0.02
C LYS A 192 25.22 -16.69 -0.32
N LEU A 193 24.15 -16.10 -0.84
CA LEU A 193 24.09 -14.68 -1.24
C LEU A 193 24.00 -13.72 -0.04
N THR A 194 23.36 -14.12 1.06
CA THR A 194 23.15 -13.26 2.23
C THR A 194 24.21 -13.45 3.32
N GLY A 195 25.11 -14.42 3.16
CA GLY A 195 25.96 -14.90 4.26
C GLY A 195 25.15 -15.61 5.36
N PRO A 196 25.80 -16.10 6.43
CA PRO A 196 25.11 -16.81 7.51
C PRO A 196 24.13 -15.88 8.23
N ILE A 197 22.84 -15.98 7.90
CA ILE A 197 21.77 -15.30 8.64
C ILE A 197 21.41 -16.17 9.85
N PHE A 198 21.76 -15.69 11.04
CA PHE A 198 21.16 -16.16 12.29
C PHE A 198 19.71 -15.67 12.35
N PHE A 199 18.74 -16.51 12.02
CA PHE A 199 17.38 -16.33 12.54
C PHE A 199 17.32 -17.02 13.91
N PRO A 200 16.87 -16.36 14.99
CA PRO A 200 16.60 -17.06 16.23
C PRO A 200 15.40 -17.98 16.01
N LEU A 201 15.58 -19.25 16.40
CA LEU A 201 14.54 -20.29 16.49
C LEU A 201 13.39 -19.85 17.40
#